data_AF-A0A8W8JG81-F1
#
_entry.id   AF-A0A8W8JG81-F1
#
_cell.length_a   1.000
_cell.length_b   1.000
_cell.length_c   1.000
_cell.angle_alpha   90.00
_cell.angle_beta   90.00
_cell.angle_gamma   90.00
#
_symmetry.space_group_name_H-M   'P 1'
#
loop_
_entity.id
_entity.type
_entity.pdbx_description
1 polymer ?
#
loop_
_entity_poly.entity_id
_entity_poly.type
_entity_poly.pdbx_seq_one_letter_code
_entity_poly.pdbx_strand_id
1 'polypeptide(L)'
;MTSPQLNPDEKAELQKRLAARQEKLLPMYHQVAIQFADLHDTPGRMEEMGVITDILKWQSSREFFYWHLKRRLLERQLKRKMKPVTHNVGEGELNSMFHRWFVEDRGTVNAYMWEDDKAMVQWLTEQIREDSMDNAVSDNIRCLQREHVLQQVRSLIHDNPEVAMDSIVHITQHMTPSQRSEVTRILANMDT
;
A
#
# COMPACT_ATOMS: atom_id res chain seq x y z
N MET A 1 33.89 18.75 -48.88
CA MET A 1 34.97 17.78 -49.15
C MET A 1 34.55 16.96 -50.36
N THR A 2 35.23 17.16 -51.48
CA THR A 2 34.93 16.52 -52.77
C THR A 2 35.29 15.04 -52.67
N SER A 3 34.31 14.16 -52.83
CA SER A 3 34.55 12.72 -52.92
C SER A 3 35.56 12.44 -54.04
N PRO A 4 36.66 11.70 -53.79
CA PRO A 4 37.62 11.38 -54.83
C PRO A 4 36.92 10.64 -55.98
N GLN A 5 37.12 11.11 -57.22
CA GLN A 5 36.60 10.44 -58.41
C GLN A 5 37.38 9.14 -58.61
N LEU A 6 36.80 8.02 -58.15
CA LEU A 6 37.32 6.67 -58.35
C LEU A 6 37.05 6.23 -59.78
N ASN A 7 38.05 5.63 -60.43
CA ASN A 7 37.81 4.96 -61.70
C ASN A 7 36.92 3.69 -61.47
N PRO A 8 36.26 3.17 -62.52
CA PRO A 8 35.33 2.04 -62.38
C PRO A 8 35.95 0.78 -61.76
N ASP A 9 37.22 0.51 -62.07
CA ASP A 9 37.92 -0.70 -61.62
C ASP A 9 38.31 -0.63 -60.14
N GLU A 10 38.82 0.53 -59.68
CA GLU A 10 39.10 0.81 -58.27
C GLU A 10 37.84 0.75 -57.42
N LYS A 11 36.72 1.27 -57.96
CA LYS A 11 35.43 1.18 -57.30
C LYS A 11 34.99 -0.27 -57.11
N ALA A 12 35.13 -1.09 -58.15
CA ALA A 12 34.76 -2.52 -58.09
C ALA A 12 35.61 -3.29 -57.08
N GLU A 13 36.93 -3.04 -57.05
CA GLU A 13 37.84 -3.70 -56.10
C GLU A 13 37.56 -3.27 -54.65
N LEU A 14 37.31 -1.98 -54.40
CA LEU A 14 36.95 -1.49 -53.07
C LEU A 14 35.62 -2.09 -52.58
N GLN A 15 34.63 -2.24 -53.46
CA GLN A 15 33.36 -2.89 -53.12
C GLN A 15 33.57 -4.37 -52.73
N LYS A 16 34.42 -5.09 -53.47
CA LYS A 16 34.76 -6.49 -53.14
C LYS A 16 35.47 -6.60 -51.78
N ARG A 17 36.44 -5.72 -51.51
CA ARG A 17 37.14 -5.67 -50.21
C ARG A 17 36.20 -5.29 -49.07
N LEU A 18 35.27 -4.36 -49.30
CA LEU A 18 34.25 -3.97 -48.32
C LEU A 18 33.32 -5.13 -47.99
N ALA A 19 32.80 -5.83 -49.00
CA ALA A 19 31.93 -7.00 -48.82
C ALA A 19 32.64 -8.11 -48.03
N ALA A 20 33.88 -8.45 -48.39
CA ALA A 20 34.66 -9.44 -47.65
C ALA A 20 34.93 -9.02 -46.19
N ARG A 21 35.15 -7.72 -45.94
CA ARG A 21 35.32 -7.20 -44.58
C ARG A 21 34.00 -7.24 -43.80
N GLN A 22 32.88 -6.90 -44.42
CA GLN A 22 31.56 -6.97 -43.81
C GLN A 22 31.23 -8.40 -43.41
N GLU A 23 31.39 -9.36 -44.32
CA GLU A 23 31.13 -10.79 -44.06
C GLU A 23 32.00 -11.30 -42.91
N LYS A 24 33.28 -10.92 -42.86
CA LYS A 24 34.19 -11.28 -41.76
C LYS A 24 33.76 -10.70 -40.41
N LEU A 25 33.23 -9.48 -40.38
CA LEU A 25 32.86 -8.78 -39.14
C LEU A 25 31.42 -9.08 -38.67
N LEU A 26 30.54 -9.47 -39.59
CA LEU A 26 29.11 -9.63 -39.32
C LEU A 26 28.80 -10.53 -38.11
N PRO A 27 29.43 -11.71 -37.92
CA PRO A 27 29.15 -12.56 -36.76
C PRO A 27 29.49 -11.88 -35.43
N MET A 28 30.60 -11.13 -35.38
CA MET A 28 31.03 -10.42 -34.18
C MET A 28 30.11 -9.23 -33.88
N TYR A 29 29.75 -8.45 -34.90
CA TYR A 29 28.81 -7.32 -34.73
C TYR A 29 27.41 -7.80 -34.37
N HIS A 30 27.00 -8.98 -34.83
CA HIS A 30 25.74 -9.59 -34.39
C HIS A 30 25.77 -9.90 -32.88
N GLN A 31 26.87 -10.48 -32.36
CA GLN A 31 27.02 -10.70 -30.91
C GLN A 31 27.00 -9.38 -30.12
N VAL A 32 27.64 -8.32 -30.65
CA VAL A 32 27.57 -6.98 -30.04
C VAL A 32 26.14 -6.45 -30.03
N ALA A 33 25.38 -6.63 -31.11
CA ALA A 33 23.98 -6.22 -31.17
C ALA A 33 23.09 -6.99 -30.18
N ILE A 34 23.35 -8.28 -29.98
CA ILE A 34 22.66 -9.08 -28.95
C ILE A 34 22.99 -8.53 -27.56
N GLN A 35 24.27 -8.29 -27.24
CA GLN A 35 24.65 -7.74 -25.94
C GLN A 35 24.06 -6.34 -25.72
N PHE A 36 23.97 -5.54 -26.77
CA PHE A 36 23.30 -4.24 -26.71
C PHE A 36 21.82 -4.38 -26.36
N ALA A 37 21.11 -5.34 -26.96
CA ALA A 37 19.72 -5.63 -26.60
C ALA A 37 19.60 -6.13 -25.14
N ASP A 38 20.49 -7.03 -24.70
CA ASP A 38 20.52 -7.57 -23.33
C ASP A 38 20.73 -6.49 -22.25
N LEU A 39 21.48 -5.43 -22.56
CA LEU A 39 21.63 -4.28 -21.66
C LEU A 39 20.31 -3.52 -21.41
N HIS A 40 19.32 -3.65 -22.30
CA HIS A 40 17.97 -3.12 -22.06
C HIS A 40 17.11 -4.02 -21.17
N ASP A 41 17.42 -5.32 -21.11
CA ASP A 41 16.64 -6.37 -20.42
C ASP A 41 17.22 -6.69 -19.04
N THR A 42 17.64 -5.65 -18.31
CA THR A 42 18.23 -5.81 -16.97
C THR A 42 17.18 -5.64 -15.88
N PRO A 43 17.34 -6.34 -14.73
CA PRO A 43 16.47 -6.11 -13.58
C PRO A 43 16.56 -4.68 -13.06
N GLY A 44 17.71 -4.00 -13.20
CA GLY A 44 17.88 -2.58 -12.91
C GLY A 44 16.93 -1.70 -13.71
N ARG A 45 16.82 -1.94 -15.02
CA ARG A 45 15.84 -1.25 -15.88
C ARG A 45 14.41 -1.51 -15.40
N MET A 46 14.07 -2.74 -15.02
CA MET A 46 12.72 -3.08 -14.54
C MET A 46 12.36 -2.32 -13.24
N GLU A 47 13.31 -2.19 -12.32
CA GLU A 47 13.14 -1.44 -11.07
C GLU A 47 13.03 0.07 -11.33
N GLU A 48 13.91 0.65 -12.17
CA GLU A 48 13.86 2.08 -12.54
C GLU A 48 12.55 2.46 -13.25
N MET A 49 11.99 1.54 -14.05
CA MET A 49 10.70 1.72 -14.70
C MET A 49 9.51 1.48 -13.76
N GLY A 50 9.75 1.05 -12.51
CA GLY A 50 8.73 0.83 -11.50
C GLY A 50 7.79 -0.36 -11.77
N VAL A 51 8.18 -1.30 -12.66
CA VAL A 51 7.35 -2.48 -12.96
C VAL A 51 7.54 -3.60 -11.94
N ILE A 52 8.61 -3.54 -11.15
CA ILE A 52 8.89 -4.40 -9.99
C ILE A 52 9.20 -3.54 -8.78
N THR A 53 9.02 -4.09 -7.58
CA THR A 53 9.31 -3.37 -6.32
C THR A 53 10.79 -3.37 -5.95
N ASP A 54 11.51 -4.47 -6.20
CA ASP A 54 12.91 -4.65 -5.78
C ASP A 54 13.57 -5.81 -6.56
N ILE A 55 14.90 -5.84 -6.60
CA ILE A 55 15.73 -6.88 -7.23
C ILE A 55 16.27 -7.83 -6.17
N LEU A 56 15.83 -9.09 -6.22
CA LEU A 56 16.18 -10.08 -5.20
C LEU A 56 17.36 -10.96 -5.58
N LYS A 57 18.21 -11.26 -4.60
CA LYS A 57 19.23 -12.32 -4.71
C LYS A 57 18.59 -13.67 -4.40
N TRP A 58 18.83 -14.65 -5.27
CA TRP A 58 18.24 -15.99 -5.14
C TRP A 58 18.55 -16.64 -3.78
N GLN A 59 19.77 -16.49 -3.28
CA GLN A 59 20.24 -17.11 -2.03
C GLN A 59 19.44 -16.66 -0.80
N SER A 60 18.98 -15.42 -0.75
CA SER A 60 18.18 -14.85 0.35
C SER A 60 16.67 -14.78 0.05
N SER A 61 16.26 -15.19 -1.16
CA SER A 61 14.87 -15.07 -1.63
C SER A 61 13.86 -15.79 -0.73
N ARG A 62 14.22 -16.96 -0.19
CA ARG A 62 13.35 -17.73 0.71
C ARG A 62 13.03 -16.96 1.99
N GLU A 63 14.04 -16.36 2.62
CA GLU A 63 13.84 -15.57 3.84
C GLU A 63 13.04 -14.31 3.56
N PHE A 64 13.36 -13.61 2.46
CA PHE A 64 12.61 -12.45 2.00
C PHE A 64 11.12 -12.78 1.83
N PHE A 65 10.79 -13.79 1.02
CA PHE A 65 9.39 -14.15 0.76
C PHE A 65 8.67 -14.69 2.00
N TYR A 66 9.38 -15.34 2.93
CA TYR A 66 8.78 -15.77 4.19
C TYR A 66 8.21 -14.58 4.98
N TRP A 67 9.03 -13.55 5.20
CA TRP A 67 8.60 -12.36 5.95
C TRP A 67 7.61 -11.52 5.16
N HIS A 68 7.88 -11.29 3.87
CA HIS A 68 7.02 -10.49 3.00
C HIS A 68 5.61 -11.07 2.90
N LEU A 69 5.49 -12.37 2.61
CA LEU A 69 4.18 -13.02 2.51
C LEU A 69 3.45 -13.01 3.85
N LYS A 70 4.16 -13.27 4.96
CA LYS A 70 3.56 -13.28 6.29
C LYS A 70 3.02 -11.89 6.66
N ARG A 71 3.76 -10.82 6.36
CA ARG A 71 3.28 -9.44 6.51
C ARG A 71 1.99 -9.21 5.73
N ARG A 72 1.98 -9.52 4.42
CA ARG A 72 0.82 -9.31 3.55
C ARG A 72 -0.42 -10.07 4.02
N LEU A 73 -0.24 -11.29 4.54
CA LEU A 73 -1.34 -12.09 5.08
C LEU A 73 -1.93 -11.46 6.36
N LEU A 74 -1.09 -11.00 7.27
CA LEU A 74 -1.51 -10.34 8.52
C LEU A 74 -2.17 -8.98 8.24
N GLU A 75 -1.59 -8.15 7.36
CA GLU A 75 -2.20 -6.90 6.90
C GLU A 75 -3.59 -7.16 6.31
N ARG A 76 -3.72 -8.18 5.47
CA ARG A 76 -5.01 -8.57 4.88
C ARG A 76 -6.01 -9.06 5.92
N GLN A 77 -5.57 -9.81 6.93
CA GLN A 77 -6.43 -10.25 8.03
C GLN A 77 -6.98 -9.05 8.81
N LEU A 78 -6.13 -8.07 9.10
CA LEU A 78 -6.51 -6.86 9.81
C LEU A 78 -7.47 -5.98 8.98
N LYS A 79 -7.16 -5.77 7.69
CA LYS A 79 -8.04 -5.09 6.73
C LYS A 79 -9.43 -5.72 6.66
N ARG A 80 -9.52 -7.06 6.71
CA ARG A 80 -10.80 -7.78 6.74
C ARG A 80 -11.62 -7.48 7.99
N LYS A 81 -10.98 -7.31 9.16
CA LYS A 81 -11.67 -6.91 10.40
C LYS A 81 -12.26 -5.50 10.30
N MET A 82 -11.61 -4.60 9.55
CA MET A 82 -12.04 -3.21 9.36
C MET A 82 -13.11 -3.02 8.27
N LYS A 83 -13.14 -3.91 7.28
CA LYS A 83 -14.01 -3.80 6.10
C LYS A 83 -15.50 -3.49 6.40
N PRO A 84 -16.15 -4.02 7.45
CA PRO A 84 -17.54 -3.67 7.76
C PRO A 84 -17.76 -2.18 8.05
N VAL A 85 -16.72 -1.49 8.50
CA VAL A 85 -16.77 -0.11 9.01
C VAL A 85 -16.23 0.88 7.98
N THR A 86 -15.28 0.42 7.15
CA THR A 86 -14.52 1.27 6.24
C THR A 86 -14.94 1.08 4.78
N HIS A 87 -16.23 0.84 4.52
CA HIS A 87 -16.74 0.57 3.17
C HIS A 87 -16.49 1.70 2.16
N ASN A 88 -16.38 2.95 2.64
CA ASN A 88 -16.10 4.14 1.80
C ASN A 88 -14.63 4.56 1.78
N VAL A 89 -13.75 3.85 2.50
CA VAL A 89 -12.33 4.23 2.63
C VAL A 89 -11.53 3.49 1.57
N GLY A 90 -10.76 4.25 0.78
CA GLY A 90 -9.90 3.67 -0.27
C GLY A 90 -8.73 2.86 0.30
N GLU A 91 -8.14 1.96 -0.49
CA GLU A 91 -6.98 1.17 -0.03
C GLU A 91 -5.77 2.02 0.38
N GLY A 92 -5.54 3.15 -0.31
CA GLY A 92 -4.47 4.09 0.02
C GLY A 92 -4.67 4.79 1.37
N GLU A 93 -5.92 5.16 1.67
CA GLU A 93 -6.28 5.75 2.96
C GLU A 93 -6.16 4.72 4.08
N LEU A 94 -6.61 3.48 3.86
CA LEU A 94 -6.42 2.38 4.80
C LEU A 94 -4.93 2.13 5.10
N ASN A 95 -4.08 2.11 4.07
CA ASN A 95 -2.64 1.98 4.26
C ASN A 95 -2.06 3.14 5.09
N SER A 96 -2.52 4.36 4.82
CA SER A 96 -2.10 5.55 5.58
C SER A 96 -2.53 5.48 7.05
N MET A 97 -3.74 4.96 7.32
CA MET A 97 -4.22 4.73 8.68
C MET A 97 -3.35 3.70 9.41
N PHE A 98 -2.98 2.59 8.76
CA PHE A 98 -2.09 1.60 9.38
C PHE A 98 -0.71 2.16 9.67
N HIS A 99 -0.14 2.90 8.73
CA HIS A 99 1.15 3.55 8.94
C HIS A 99 1.09 4.53 10.12
N ARG A 100 0.03 5.32 10.22
CA ARG A 100 -0.21 6.19 11.37
C ARG A 100 -0.30 5.41 12.69
N TRP A 101 -1.10 4.35 12.74
CA TRP A 101 -1.25 3.54 13.96
C TRP A 101 0.05 2.87 14.38
N PHE A 102 0.86 2.42 13.42
CA PHE A 102 2.19 1.90 13.70
C PHE A 102 3.09 2.96 14.34
N VAL A 103 3.12 4.16 13.78
CA VAL A 103 3.92 5.27 14.30
C VAL A 103 3.43 5.74 15.67
N GLU A 104 2.12 5.75 15.91
CA GLU A 104 1.52 6.06 17.22
C GLU A 104 1.90 5.03 18.29
N ASP A 105 1.94 3.74 17.94
CA ASP A 105 2.27 2.64 18.87
C ASP A 105 3.77 2.48 19.12
N ARG A 106 4.60 2.56 18.06
CA ARG A 106 6.06 2.35 18.13
C ARG A 106 6.86 3.64 18.33
N GLY A 107 6.24 4.80 18.13
CA GLY A 107 6.87 6.11 18.17
C GLY A 107 7.52 6.53 16.84
N THR A 108 7.61 7.84 16.61
CA THR A 108 8.14 8.46 15.38
C THR A 108 9.58 8.09 15.07
N VAL A 109 10.40 7.85 16.10
CA VAL A 109 11.80 7.42 15.95
C VAL A 109 11.90 6.08 15.22
N ASN A 110 10.89 5.21 15.38
CA ASN A 110 10.86 3.87 14.80
C ASN A 110 10.08 3.81 13.47
N ALA A 111 9.69 4.95 12.89
CA ALA A 111 8.89 4.98 11.66
C ALA A 111 9.57 4.25 10.49
N TYR A 112 10.90 4.26 10.41
CA TYR A 112 11.66 3.54 9.37
C TYR A 112 11.42 2.02 9.39
N MET A 113 11.04 1.45 10.54
CA MET A 113 10.74 0.02 10.69
C MET A 113 9.46 -0.40 9.98
N TRP A 114 8.65 0.56 9.50
CA TRP A 114 7.47 0.28 8.67
C TRP A 114 7.85 -0.42 7.36
N GLU A 115 9.02 -0.14 6.80
CA GLU A 115 9.50 -0.80 5.58
C GLU A 115 10.13 -2.18 5.87
N ASP A 116 10.49 -2.48 7.12
CA ASP A 116 11.03 -3.79 7.51
C ASP A 116 9.90 -4.81 7.74
N ASP A 117 9.81 -5.78 6.83
CA ASP A 117 8.80 -6.84 6.89
C ASP A 117 8.84 -7.66 8.18
N LYS A 118 10.02 -7.90 8.75
CA LYS A 118 10.15 -8.70 9.98
C LYS A 118 9.63 -7.92 11.19
N ALA A 119 10.02 -6.65 11.30
CA ALA A 119 9.52 -5.75 12.34
C ALA A 119 7.99 -5.59 12.25
N MET A 120 7.47 -5.41 11.04
CA MET A 120 6.04 -5.31 10.78
C MET A 120 5.29 -6.58 11.12
N VAL A 121 5.82 -7.76 10.80
CA VAL A 121 5.21 -9.04 11.19
C VAL A 121 5.16 -9.18 12.71
N GLN A 122 6.22 -8.81 13.43
CA GLN A 122 6.25 -8.87 14.90
C GLN A 122 5.16 -8.00 15.49
N TRP A 123 5.11 -6.73 15.07
CA TRP A 123 4.07 -5.79 15.50
C TRP A 123 2.66 -6.27 15.14
N LEU A 124 2.38 -6.63 13.88
CA LEU A 124 1.07 -7.12 13.47
C LEU A 124 0.63 -8.37 14.23
N THR A 125 1.58 -9.25 14.57
CA THR A 125 1.28 -10.44 15.38
C THR A 125 0.84 -10.04 16.79
N GLU A 126 1.49 -9.06 17.41
CA GLU A 126 1.08 -8.51 18.72
C GLU A 126 -0.34 -7.93 18.65
N GLN A 127 -0.65 -7.17 17.59
CA GLN A 127 -1.95 -6.52 17.42
C GLN A 127 -3.10 -7.49 17.09
N ILE A 128 -2.81 -8.69 16.56
CA ILE A 128 -3.84 -9.68 16.17
C ILE A 128 -4.15 -10.66 17.31
N ARG A 129 -3.30 -10.79 18.33
CA ARG A 129 -3.51 -11.73 19.44
C ARG A 129 -4.80 -11.40 20.22
N GLU A 130 -5.73 -12.34 20.23
CA GLU A 130 -7.04 -12.21 20.86
C GLU A 130 -6.97 -12.14 22.40
N ASP A 131 -5.91 -12.71 23.00
CA ASP A 131 -5.69 -12.68 24.45
C ASP A 131 -5.17 -11.33 24.99
N SER A 132 -4.76 -10.41 24.09
CA SER A 132 -4.31 -9.08 24.50
C SER A 132 -5.51 -8.16 24.63
N MET A 133 -5.98 -7.97 25.88
CA MET A 133 -7.14 -7.12 26.20
C MET A 133 -6.97 -5.66 25.74
N ASP A 134 -5.73 -5.19 25.61
CA ASP A 134 -5.39 -3.85 25.15
C ASP A 134 -4.41 -3.97 23.97
N ASN A 135 -4.88 -3.72 22.76
CA ASN A 135 -4.00 -3.53 21.61
C ASN A 135 -4.47 -2.29 20.85
N ALA A 136 -3.53 -1.36 20.60
CA ALA A 136 -3.82 -0.03 20.09
C ALA A 136 -4.64 -0.06 18.80
N VAL A 137 -4.37 -1.05 17.94
CA VAL A 137 -5.10 -1.23 16.69
C VAL A 137 -6.55 -1.66 16.92
N SER A 138 -6.85 -2.60 17.82
CA SER A 138 -8.24 -3.00 18.09
C SER A 138 -9.04 -1.88 18.75
N ASP A 139 -8.42 -1.08 19.61
CA ASP A 139 -9.07 0.11 20.17
C ASP A 139 -9.37 1.13 19.09
N ASN A 140 -8.43 1.38 18.18
CA ASN A 140 -8.65 2.22 17.01
C ASN A 140 -9.79 1.69 16.13
N ILE A 141 -9.86 0.37 15.89
CA ILE A 141 -10.96 -0.25 15.16
C ILE A 141 -12.30 -0.06 15.91
N ARG A 142 -12.32 -0.19 17.23
CA ARG A 142 -13.52 0.02 18.06
C ARG A 142 -13.98 1.48 17.99
N CYS A 143 -13.05 2.43 18.01
CA CYS A 143 -13.34 3.85 17.81
C CYS A 143 -13.95 4.11 16.42
N LEU A 144 -13.40 3.51 15.37
CA LEU A 144 -13.98 3.61 14.02
C LEU A 144 -15.39 2.99 13.97
N GLN A 145 -15.60 1.83 14.59
CA GLN A 145 -16.91 1.19 14.67
C GLN A 145 -17.94 2.10 15.33
N ARG A 146 -17.55 2.72 16.46
CA ARG A 146 -18.41 3.65 17.18
C ARG A 146 -18.78 4.87 16.33
N GLU A 147 -17.81 5.48 15.65
CA GLU A 147 -18.06 6.63 14.79
C GLU A 147 -18.98 6.25 13.61
N HIS A 148 -18.76 5.09 12.99
CA HIS A 148 -19.59 4.61 11.90
C HIS A 148 -21.05 4.35 12.32
N VAL A 149 -21.27 3.78 13.50
CA VAL A 149 -22.63 3.58 14.04
C VAL A 149 -23.28 4.93 14.34
N LEU A 150 -22.56 5.88 14.94
CA LEU A 150 -23.08 7.22 15.20
C LEU A 150 -23.46 7.96 13.90
N GLN A 151 -22.65 7.82 12.86
CA GLN A 151 -22.94 8.40 11.55
C GLN A 151 -24.20 7.78 10.92
N GLN A 152 -24.40 6.47 11.04
CA GLN A 152 -25.63 5.81 10.60
C GLN A 152 -26.86 6.31 11.36
N VAL A 153 -26.78 6.41 12.69
CA VAL A 153 -27.88 6.96 13.51
C VAL A 153 -28.21 8.39 13.10
N ARG A 154 -27.20 9.24 12.88
CA ARG A 154 -27.40 10.61 12.39
C ARG A 154 -28.10 10.65 11.04
N SER A 155 -27.68 9.81 10.09
CA SER A 155 -28.33 9.72 8.77
C SER A 155 -29.79 9.29 8.89
N LEU A 156 -30.07 8.24 9.68
CA LEU A 156 -31.43 7.73 9.85
C LEU A 156 -32.38 8.78 10.47
N ILE A 157 -31.91 9.53 11.48
CA ILE A 157 -32.70 10.61 12.09
C ILE A 157 -32.86 11.79 11.14
N HIS A 158 -31.83 12.13 10.36
CA HIS A 158 -31.91 13.21 9.36
C HIS A 158 -32.91 12.89 8.26
N ASP A 159 -32.93 11.64 7.79
CA ASP A 159 -33.80 11.20 6.69
C ASP A 159 -35.25 10.96 7.16
N ASN A 160 -35.47 10.74 8.47
CA ASN A 160 -36.78 10.46 9.08
C ASN A 160 -36.96 11.28 10.38
N PRO A 161 -37.12 12.62 10.27
CA PRO A 161 -37.14 13.51 11.44
C PRO A 161 -38.30 13.24 12.40
N GLU A 162 -39.40 12.64 11.93
CA GLU A 162 -40.58 12.30 12.73
C GLU A 162 -40.30 11.26 13.82
N VAL A 163 -39.32 10.37 13.64
CA VAL A 163 -38.98 9.30 14.60
C VAL A 163 -38.01 9.81 15.69
N ALA A 164 -37.53 11.04 15.60
CA ALA A 164 -36.51 11.58 16.50
C ALA A 164 -36.98 11.61 17.97
N MET A 165 -38.18 12.13 18.23
CA MET A 165 -38.71 12.24 19.59
C MET A 165 -39.00 10.87 20.21
N ASP A 166 -39.61 9.95 19.45
CA ASP A 166 -39.88 8.59 19.89
C ASP A 166 -38.57 7.82 20.20
N SER A 167 -37.52 8.07 19.40
CA SER A 167 -36.19 7.50 19.63
C SER A 167 -35.58 8.01 20.94
N ILE A 168 -35.70 9.31 21.25
CA ILE A 168 -35.21 9.89 22.52
C ILE A 168 -35.95 9.26 23.71
N VAL A 169 -37.28 9.11 23.61
CA VAL A 169 -38.10 8.49 24.66
C VAL A 169 -37.65 7.04 24.88
N HIS A 170 -37.45 6.27 23.81
CA HIS A 170 -37.01 4.89 23.92
C HIS A 170 -35.59 4.76 24.51
N ILE A 171 -34.64 5.59 24.06
CA ILE A 171 -33.26 5.60 24.57
C ILE A 171 -33.24 5.93 26.07
N THR A 172 -34.01 6.92 26.51
CA THR A 172 -34.03 7.36 27.92
C THR A 172 -34.63 6.31 28.86
N GLN A 173 -35.54 5.46 28.39
CA GLN A 173 -36.09 4.33 29.15
C GLN A 173 -35.03 3.26 29.48
N HIS A 174 -34.03 3.08 28.61
CA HIS A 174 -32.95 2.10 28.78
C HIS A 174 -31.70 2.65 29.49
N MET A 175 -31.67 3.95 29.78
CA MET A 175 -30.56 4.59 30.52
C MET A 175 -30.64 4.31 32.03
N THR A 176 -29.50 4.33 32.71
CA THR A 176 -29.44 4.26 34.18
C THR A 176 -29.94 5.58 34.82
N PRO A 177 -30.36 5.59 36.10
CA PRO A 177 -30.78 6.81 36.78
C PRO A 177 -29.73 7.93 36.76
N SER A 178 -28.44 7.58 36.82
CA SER A 178 -27.32 8.55 36.72
C SER A 178 -27.20 9.13 35.31
N GLN A 179 -27.30 8.30 34.26
CA GLN A 179 -27.31 8.75 32.87
C GLN A 179 -28.50 9.66 32.57
N ARG A 180 -29.70 9.32 33.07
CA ARG A 180 -30.89 10.17 32.91
C ARG A 180 -30.72 11.53 33.58
N SER A 181 -30.15 11.56 34.79
CA SER A 181 -29.87 12.82 35.50
C SER A 181 -28.90 13.71 34.73
N GLU A 182 -27.88 13.11 34.11
CA GLU A 182 -26.92 13.81 33.27
C GLU A 182 -27.55 14.36 31.98
N VAL A 183 -28.39 13.59 31.31
CA VAL A 183 -29.13 14.06 30.13
C VAL A 183 -30.04 15.23 30.48
N THR A 184 -30.79 15.15 31.58
CA THR A 184 -31.64 16.27 32.05
C THR A 184 -30.82 17.52 32.34
N ARG A 185 -29.63 17.37 32.95
CA ARG A 185 -28.70 18.48 33.20
C ARG A 185 -28.22 19.12 31.90
N ILE A 186 -27.85 18.31 30.90
CA ILE A 186 -27.41 18.81 29.60
C ILE A 186 -28.53 19.58 28.91
N LEU A 187 -29.75 19.03 28.86
CA LEU A 187 -30.89 19.69 28.23
C LEU A 187 -31.27 21.01 28.94
N ALA A 188 -31.27 21.02 30.27
CA ALA A 188 -31.56 22.24 31.04
C ALA A 188 -30.53 23.36 30.80
N ASN A 189 -29.28 23.01 30.47
CA ASN A 189 -28.23 23.97 30.13
C ASN A 189 -28.26 24.42 28.66
N MET A 190 -29.06 23.78 27.80
CA MET A 190 -29.22 24.20 26.40
C MET A 190 -30.26 25.32 26.23
N ASP A 191 -31.13 25.52 27.22
CA ASP A 191 -32.16 26.57 27.23
C ASP A 191 -31.67 27.91 27.86
N THR A 192 -30.38 28.01 28.16
CA THR A 192 -29.64 29.24 28.56
C THR A 192 -28.59 29.59 27.53
#